data_AF-A0A0P7T735-F1
#
_entry.id   AF-A0A0P7T735-F1
#
_cell.length_a   1.000
_cell.length_b   1.000
_cell.length_c   1.000
_cell.angle_alpha   90.00
_cell.angle_beta   90.00
_cell.angle_gamma   90.00
#
_symmetry.space_group_name_H-M   'P 1'
#
loop_
_entity.id
_entity.type
_entity.pdbx_description
1 polymer ?
#
loop_
_entity_poly.entity_id
_entity_poly.type
_entity_poly.pdbx_seq_one_letter_code
_entity_poly.pdbx_strand_id
1 'polypeptide(L)'
;YLRECDFARFALYTRNGLFKATRALGATMVLRIVTIRCCRPLAIFQAFELRSRIVAWDDKSFFMEQRFVSCADGTVSAVILCKQNVLHSSPDQILQFLCKRKVEYPEYPEDLQHWISFMRAHNQALSADSNLEEKTK
;
A
#
# COMPACT_ATOMS: atom_id res chain seq x y z
N TYR A 1 2.42 12.32 8.43
CA TYR A 1 1.72 11.11 7.95
C TYR A 1 2.59 10.27 7.02
N LEU A 2 2.83 10.63 5.75
CA LEU A 2 3.46 9.73 4.76
C LEU A 2 4.87 9.22 5.15
N ARG A 3 5.74 10.07 5.69
CA ARG A 3 7.06 9.63 6.18
C ARG A 3 6.97 8.51 7.23
N GLU A 4 6.06 8.65 8.18
CA GLU A 4 5.83 7.63 9.22
C GLU A 4 5.27 6.34 8.61
N CYS A 5 4.44 6.46 7.57
CA CYS A 5 3.95 5.31 6.81
C CYS A 5 5.10 4.52 6.18
N ASP A 6 6.15 5.18 5.66
CA ASP A 6 7.31 4.49 5.10
C ASP A 6 8.00 3.62 6.14
N PHE A 7 8.30 4.17 7.32
CA PHE A 7 8.90 3.42 8.42
C PHE A 7 8.03 2.26 8.88
N ALA A 8 6.72 2.47 9.02
CA ALA A 8 5.81 1.41 9.43
C ALA A 8 5.70 0.28 8.39
N ARG A 9 5.78 0.59 7.09
CA ARG A 9 5.84 -0.44 6.04
C ARG A 9 7.12 -1.25 6.15
N PHE A 10 8.27 -0.59 6.30
CA PHE A 10 9.55 -1.29 6.52
C PHE A 10 9.53 -2.15 7.79
N ALA A 11 8.96 -1.65 8.89
CA ALA A 11 8.82 -2.39 10.14
C ALA A 11 7.93 -3.62 9.96
N LEU A 12 6.77 -3.48 9.30
CA LEU A 12 5.87 -4.60 9.01
C LEU A 12 6.56 -5.66 8.14
N TYR A 13 7.23 -5.24 7.07
CA TYR A 13 7.93 -6.17 6.17
C TYR A 13 9.08 -6.90 6.84
N THR A 14 9.79 -6.23 7.74
CA THR A 14 10.87 -6.86 8.49
C THR A 14 10.33 -7.88 9.48
N ARG A 15 9.26 -7.54 10.23
CA ARG A 15 8.63 -8.42 11.22
C ARG A 15 8.00 -9.66 10.59
N ASN A 16 7.37 -9.49 9.43
CA ASN A 16 6.63 -10.55 8.76
C ASN A 16 7.52 -11.37 7.82
N GLY A 17 8.82 -11.11 7.76
CA GLY A 17 9.79 -11.82 6.91
C GLY A 17 9.78 -11.43 5.42
N LEU A 18 8.81 -10.62 4.97
CA LEU A 18 8.70 -10.14 3.59
C LEU A 18 9.98 -9.46 3.12
N PHE A 19 10.62 -8.65 3.97
CA PHE A 19 11.86 -7.97 3.59
C PHE A 19 12.99 -8.97 3.25
N LYS A 20 13.10 -10.06 4.01
CA LYS A 20 14.08 -11.13 3.76
C LYS A 20 13.73 -11.90 2.49
N ALA A 21 12.45 -12.26 2.31
CA ALA A 21 11.98 -12.97 1.12
C ALA A 21 12.20 -12.16 -0.17
N THR A 22 11.81 -10.88 -0.16
CA THR A 22 12.03 -9.95 -1.27
C THR A 22 13.52 -9.86 -1.63
N ARG A 23 14.42 -9.74 -0.64
CA ARG A 23 15.87 -9.75 -0.90
C ARG A 23 16.37 -11.08 -1.45
N ALA A 24 15.92 -12.20 -0.90
CA ALA A 24 16.35 -13.54 -1.34
C ALA A 24 15.95 -13.82 -2.80
N LEU A 25 14.82 -13.26 -3.25
CA LEU A 25 14.32 -13.40 -4.62
C LEU A 25 14.85 -12.30 -5.57
N GLY A 26 15.70 -11.38 -5.11
CA GLY A 26 16.15 -10.24 -5.93
C GLY A 26 15.02 -9.29 -6.32
N ALA A 27 13.90 -9.34 -5.63
CA ALA A 27 12.72 -8.54 -5.90
C ALA A 27 12.88 -7.12 -5.34
N THR A 28 12.24 -6.15 -5.98
CA THR A 28 12.17 -4.76 -5.48
C THR A 28 10.72 -4.35 -5.31
N MET A 29 10.36 -3.75 -4.19
CA MET A 29 8.99 -3.29 -3.96
C MET A 29 8.90 -1.77 -3.96
N VAL A 30 8.14 -1.23 -4.90
CA VAL A 30 8.04 0.22 -5.17
C VAL A 30 6.64 0.70 -4.83
N LEU A 31 6.54 1.79 -4.05
CA LEU A 31 5.26 2.45 -3.81
C LEU A 31 4.80 3.12 -5.11
N ARG A 32 3.63 2.70 -5.65
CA ARG A 32 3.09 3.25 -6.90
C ARG A 32 1.97 4.25 -6.66
N ILE A 33 1.07 3.94 -5.73
CA ILE A 33 -0.11 4.77 -5.44
C ILE A 33 -0.22 4.88 -3.93
N VAL A 34 -0.51 6.10 -3.46
CA VAL A 34 -0.89 6.36 -2.08
C VAL A 34 -2.04 7.37 -2.05
N THR A 35 -3.08 7.06 -1.29
CA THR A 35 -4.17 7.99 -1.00
C THR A 35 -4.32 8.11 0.51
N ILE A 36 -4.56 9.32 0.99
CA ILE A 36 -4.77 9.60 2.41
C ILE A 36 -6.14 10.23 2.62
N ARG A 37 -6.88 9.71 3.59
CA ARG A 37 -8.10 10.33 4.11
C ARG A 37 -7.83 10.86 5.51
N CYS A 38 -7.68 12.17 5.61
CA CYS A 38 -7.54 12.87 6.89
C CYS A 38 -8.93 13.05 7.51
N CYS A 39 -9.22 12.31 8.58
CA CYS A 39 -10.50 12.35 9.27
C CYS A 39 -10.49 13.40 10.39
N ARG A 40 -9.37 13.49 11.12
CA ARG A 40 -9.18 14.45 12.23
C ARG A 40 -7.73 14.93 12.27
N PRO A 41 -7.48 16.18 12.70
CA PRO A 41 -6.12 16.66 12.89
C PRO A 41 -5.44 15.92 14.04
N LEU A 42 -4.13 15.70 13.92
CA LEU A 42 -3.25 15.38 15.03
C LEU A 42 -2.55 16.66 15.45
N ALA A 43 -2.63 17.02 16.72
CA ALA A 43 -1.91 18.15 17.26
C ALA A 43 -0.40 17.88 17.30
N ILE A 44 0.40 18.95 17.32
CA ILE A 44 1.85 18.84 17.50
C ILE A 44 2.11 18.19 18.86
N PHE A 45 3.06 17.25 18.91
CA PHE A 45 3.38 16.42 20.10
C PHE A 45 2.27 15.47 20.59
N GLN A 46 1.18 15.30 19.83
CA GLN A 46 0.19 14.28 20.13
C GLN A 46 0.72 12.89 19.80
N ALA A 47 0.72 11.99 20.78
CA ALA A 47 1.08 10.60 20.58
C ALA A 47 0.02 9.87 19.73
N PHE A 48 0.48 9.02 18.82
CA PHE A 48 -0.37 8.20 17.97
C PHE A 48 0.21 6.79 17.83
N GLU A 49 -0.66 5.84 17.53
CA GLU A 49 -0.34 4.47 17.14
C GLU A 49 -0.54 4.34 15.62
N LEU A 50 0.46 3.79 14.93
CA LEU A 50 0.37 3.52 13.49
C LEU A 50 0.12 2.03 13.25
N ARG A 51 -1.13 1.69 12.93
CA ARG A 51 -1.53 0.31 12.63
C ARG A 51 -1.42 0.05 11.14
N SER A 52 -0.53 -0.84 10.75
CA SER A 52 -0.28 -1.19 9.35
C SER A 52 -0.61 -2.65 9.08
N ARG A 53 -1.34 -2.92 8.00
CA ARG A 53 -1.64 -4.28 7.53
C ARG A 53 -1.61 -4.38 6.02
N ILE A 54 -1.25 -5.56 5.53
CA ILE A 54 -1.49 -5.94 4.13
C ILE A 54 -2.95 -6.39 4.07
N VAL A 55 -3.73 -5.74 3.21
CA VAL A 55 -5.15 -6.03 3.04
C VAL A 55 -5.33 -7.15 2.02
N ALA A 56 -4.64 -7.03 0.89
CA ALA A 56 -4.71 -8.00 -0.20
C ALA A 56 -3.48 -7.92 -1.10
N TRP A 57 -3.40 -8.77 -2.11
CA TRP A 57 -2.38 -8.71 -3.16
C TRP A 57 -2.94 -9.24 -4.48
N ASP A 58 -2.35 -8.79 -5.59
CA ASP A 58 -2.62 -9.27 -6.95
C ASP A 58 -1.38 -9.94 -7.56
N ASP A 59 -1.37 -10.12 -8.88
CA ASP A 59 -0.26 -10.68 -9.65
C ASP A 59 1.03 -9.84 -9.58
N LYS A 60 0.91 -8.54 -9.33
CA LYS A 60 2.00 -7.56 -9.46
C LYS A 60 2.23 -6.73 -8.21
N SER A 61 1.33 -6.75 -7.24
CA SER A 61 1.23 -5.68 -6.25
C SER A 61 0.63 -6.14 -4.92
N PHE A 62 1.13 -5.54 -3.84
CA PHE A 62 0.51 -5.59 -2.52
C PHE A 62 -0.35 -4.35 -2.28
N PHE A 63 -1.52 -4.57 -1.66
CA PHE A 63 -2.41 -3.52 -1.18
C PHE A 63 -2.32 -3.44 0.34
N MET A 64 -2.05 -2.25 0.86
CA MET A 64 -1.90 -2.05 2.29
C MET A 64 -2.78 -0.93 2.81
N GLU A 65 -3.18 -1.09 4.05
CA GLU A 65 -3.86 -0.08 4.82
C GLU A 65 -3.01 0.31 6.03
N GLN A 66 -2.91 1.61 6.27
CA GLN A 66 -2.24 2.17 7.44
C GLN A 66 -3.15 3.19 8.12
N ARG A 67 -3.37 3.03 9.42
CA ARG A 67 -4.26 3.88 10.22
C ARG A 67 -3.48 4.58 11.31
N PHE A 68 -3.63 5.90 11.37
CA PHE A 68 -3.18 6.71 12.49
C PHE A 68 -4.28 6.73 13.53
N VAL A 69 -4.02 6.15 14.69
CA VAL A 69 -4.95 6.09 15.82
C VAL A 69 -4.39 6.97 16.92
N SER A 70 -5.15 7.96 17.38
CA SER A 70 -4.76 8.82 18.49
C SER A 70 -4.67 8.02 19.79
N CYS A 71 -3.57 8.16 20.52
CA CYS A 71 -3.41 7.47 21.81
C CYS A 71 -4.25 8.11 22.93
N ALA A 72 -4.73 9.34 22.74
CA ALA A 72 -5.50 10.07 23.75
C ALA A 72 -6.94 9.55 23.88
N ASP A 73 -7.57 9.23 22.75
CA ASP A 73 -9.00 8.91 22.64
C ASP A 73 -9.28 7.64 21.81
N GLY A 74 -8.25 7.01 21.24
CA GLY A 74 -8.38 5.80 20.42
C GLY A 74 -9.01 6.06 19.05
N THR A 75 -9.17 7.31 18.64
CA THR A 75 -9.89 7.64 17.41
C THR A 75 -8.98 7.68 16.18
N VAL A 76 -9.53 7.40 15.00
CA VAL A 76 -8.77 7.37 13.74
C VAL A 76 -8.59 8.80 13.21
N SER A 77 -7.35 9.27 13.17
CA SER A 77 -6.99 10.59 12.65
C SER A 77 -6.81 10.57 11.13
N ALA A 78 -6.17 9.53 10.59
CA ALA A 78 -5.97 9.38 9.16
C ALA A 78 -5.95 7.90 8.74
N VAL A 79 -6.45 7.63 7.55
CA VAL A 79 -6.38 6.31 6.89
C VAL A 79 -5.64 6.46 5.58
N ILE A 80 -4.65 5.61 5.36
CA ILE A 80 -3.85 5.57 4.15
C ILE A 80 -4.10 4.22 3.48
N LEU A 81 -4.44 4.27 2.20
CA LEU A 81 -4.42 3.11 1.31
C LEU A 81 -3.28 3.27 0.33
N CYS A 82 -2.52 2.21 0.12
CA CYS A 82 -1.44 2.23 -0.86
C CYS A 82 -1.33 0.94 -1.66
N LYS A 83 -0.86 1.10 -2.90
CA LYS A 83 -0.49 0.02 -3.82
C LYS A 83 1.02 0.02 -3.98
N GLN A 84 1.63 -1.11 -3.68
CA GLN A 84 3.05 -1.35 -3.88
C GLN A 84 3.28 -2.38 -4.95
N ASN A 85 3.93 -2.01 -6.04
CA ASN A 85 4.29 -2.93 -7.10
C ASN A 85 5.55 -3.70 -6.72
N VAL A 86 5.58 -4.97 -7.09
CA VAL A 86 6.76 -5.84 -7.03
C VAL A 86 7.40 -5.85 -8.42
N LEU A 87 8.70 -5.59 -8.46
CA LEU A 87 9.55 -5.64 -9.65
C LEU A 87 10.47 -6.85 -9.53
N HIS A 88 10.82 -7.44 -10.67
CA HIS A 88 11.71 -8.61 -10.79
C HIS A 88 11.22 -9.90 -10.09
N SER A 89 9.96 -9.91 -9.62
CA SER A 89 9.25 -11.04 -9.00
C SER A 89 7.74 -10.73 -8.94
N SER A 90 6.93 -11.63 -8.39
CA SER A 90 5.53 -11.38 -8.03
C SER A 90 5.27 -11.48 -6.51
N PRO A 91 4.16 -10.92 -6.00
CA PRO A 91 3.66 -11.19 -4.65
C PRO A 91 3.49 -12.70 -4.37
N ASP A 92 2.97 -13.45 -5.35
CA ASP A 92 2.77 -14.90 -5.24
C ASP A 92 4.08 -15.65 -4.98
N GLN A 93 5.15 -15.36 -5.75
CA GLN A 93 6.47 -15.96 -5.54
C GLN A 93 7.06 -15.61 -4.17
N ILE A 94 6.91 -14.35 -3.74
CA ILE A 94 7.39 -13.91 -2.42
C ILE A 94 6.66 -14.65 -1.31
N LEU A 95 5.33 -14.76 -1.40
CA LEU A 95 4.53 -15.45 -0.40
C LEU A 95 4.74 -16.96 -0.43
N GLN A 96 4.95 -17.56 -1.61
CA GLN A 96 5.29 -18.97 -1.72
C GLN A 96 6.64 -19.27 -1.08
N PHE A 97 7.64 -18.42 -1.30
CA PHE A 97 8.94 -18.54 -0.64
C PHE A 97 8.82 -18.43 0.89
N LEU A 98 8.02 -17.48 1.37
CA LEU A 98 7.84 -17.22 2.79
C LEU A 98 7.04 -18.31 3.51
N CYS A 99 5.92 -18.73 2.93
CA CYS A 99 4.99 -19.68 3.53
C CYS A 99 5.34 -21.14 3.18
N LYS A 100 6.29 -21.38 2.27
CA LYS A 100 6.65 -22.70 1.72
C LYS A 100 5.45 -23.44 1.08
N ARG A 101 4.41 -22.70 0.70
CA ARG A 101 3.20 -23.21 0.06
C ARG A 101 2.60 -22.11 -0.82
N LYS A 102 1.83 -22.49 -1.84
CA LYS A 102 1.04 -21.53 -2.59
C LYS A 102 -0.02 -20.92 -1.68
N VAL A 103 -0.13 -19.60 -1.69
CA VAL A 103 -1.13 -18.86 -0.91
C VAL A 103 -2.18 -18.35 -1.89
N GLU A 104 -3.44 -18.62 -1.63
CA GLU A 104 -4.52 -18.11 -2.46
C GLU A 104 -4.66 -16.60 -2.33
N TYR A 105 -5.14 -15.98 -3.41
CA TYR A 105 -5.44 -14.56 -3.41
C TYR A 105 -6.57 -14.26 -2.42
N PRO A 106 -6.37 -13.32 -1.49
CA PRO A 106 -7.43 -12.95 -0.57
C PRO A 106 -8.53 -12.21 -1.35
N GLU A 107 -9.77 -12.42 -0.92
CA GLU A 107 -10.90 -11.68 -1.45
C GLU A 107 -10.74 -10.18 -1.14
N TYR A 108 -10.95 -9.32 -2.13
CA TYR A 108 -10.84 -7.88 -1.92
C TYR A 108 -12.04 -7.37 -1.12
N PRO A 109 -11.82 -6.71 0.04
CA PRO A 109 -12.89 -5.98 0.70
C PRO A 109 -13.52 -4.93 -0.23
N GLU A 110 -14.81 -4.67 -0.06
CA GLU A 110 -15.60 -3.77 -0.93
C GLU A 110 -14.98 -2.37 -1.04
N ASP A 111 -14.50 -1.81 0.07
CA ASP A 111 -13.83 -0.51 0.11
C ASP A 111 -12.54 -0.50 -0.73
N LEU A 112 -11.77 -1.60 -0.70
CA LEU A 112 -10.59 -1.77 -1.55
C LEU A 112 -10.98 -1.88 -3.03
N GLN A 113 -12.07 -2.57 -3.37
CA GLN A 113 -12.53 -2.69 -4.76
C GLN A 113 -12.93 -1.32 -5.34
N HIS A 114 -13.65 -0.51 -4.57
CA HIS A 114 -14.00 0.86 -4.95
C HIS A 114 -12.77 1.74 -5.12
N TRP A 115 -11.80 1.62 -4.21
CA TRP A 115 -10.54 2.34 -4.32
C TRP A 115 -9.74 1.95 -5.56
N ILE A 116 -9.64 0.66 -5.88
CA ILE A 116 -8.98 0.17 -7.10
C ILE A 116 -9.68 0.74 -8.35
N SER A 117 -11.02 0.76 -8.35
CA SER A 117 -11.82 1.28 -9.45
C SER A 117 -11.62 2.78 -9.65
N PHE A 118 -11.60 3.55 -8.56
CA PHE A 118 -11.27 4.97 -8.56
C PHE A 118 -9.88 5.22 -9.14
N MET A 119 -8.86 4.49 -8.68
CA MET A 119 -7.49 4.65 -9.18
C MET A 119 -7.35 4.26 -10.67
N ARG A 120 -8.12 3.27 -11.13
CA ARG A 120 -8.15 2.88 -12.55
C ARG A 120 -8.68 4.02 -13.42
N ALA A 121 -9.82 4.60 -13.03
CA ALA A 121 -10.41 5.74 -13.74
C ALA A 121 -9.46 6.94 -13.74
N HIS A 122 -8.83 7.24 -12.60
CA HIS A 122 -7.87 8.34 -12.49
C HIS A 122 -6.67 8.18 -13.43
N ASN A 123 -6.08 6.97 -13.51
CA ASN A 123 -4.96 6.71 -14.42
C ASN A 123 -5.34 6.82 -15.90
N GLN A 124 -6.57 6.41 -16.27
CA GLN A 124 -7.06 6.55 -17.63
C GLN A 124 -7.20 8.02 -18.04
N ALA A 125 -7.72 8.87 -17.14
CA ALA A 125 -7.80 10.31 -17.37
C ALA A 125 -6.41 10.92 -17.58
N LEU A 126 -5.44 10.62 -16.69
CA LEU A 126 -4.07 11.11 -16.82
C LEU A 126 -3.39 10.71 -18.14
N SER A 127 -3.64 9.48 -18.61
CA SER A 127 -3.08 8.99 -19.88
C SER A 127 -3.72 9.69 -21.09
N ALA A 128 -4.98 10.08 -20.99
CA ALA A 128 -5.65 10.84 -22.05
C ALA A 128 -5.07 12.26 -22.14
N ASP A 129 -4.83 12.91 -21.00
CA ASP A 129 -4.24 14.26 -20.94
C ASP A 129 -2.83 14.29 -21.54
N SER A 130 -1.96 13.31 -21.21
CA SER A 130 -0.61 13.24 -21.78
C SER A 130 -0.59 13.09 -23.30
N ASN A 131 -1.51 12.29 -23.84
CA ASN A 131 -1.62 12.07 -25.29
C ASN A 131 -2.14 13.30 -26.05
N LEU A 132 -2.85 14.22 -25.37
CA LEU A 132 -3.30 15.49 -25.94
C LEU A 132 -2.15 16.51 -26.01
N GLU A 133 -1.30 16.55 -24.97
CA GLU A 133 -0.11 17.40 -24.95
C GLU A 133 0.91 17.02 -26.03
N GLU A 134 1.11 15.72 -26.29
CA GLU A 134 2.00 15.26 -27.37
C GLU A 134 1.50 15.60 -28.78
N LYS A 135 0.18 15.67 -28.99
CA LYS A 135 -0.41 16.04 -30.30
C LYS A 135 -0.40 17.53 -30.59
N THR A 136 -0.19 18.36 -29.57
CA THR A 136 -0.23 19.83 -29.68
C THR A 136 1.18 20.42 -29.85
N LYS A 137 2.23 19.60 -29.77
CA LYS A 137 3.62 19.93 -30.08
C LYS A 137 4.01 19.45 -31.46
#